data_AF-A0A442UIZ5-F1
#
_entry.id   AF-A0A442UIZ5-F1
#
_cell.length_a   1.000
_cell.length_b   1.000
_cell.length_c   1.000
_cell.angle_alpha   90.00
_cell.angle_beta   90.00
_cell.angle_gamma   90.00
#
_symmetry.space_group_name_H-M   'P 1'
#
loop_
_entity.id
_entity.type
_entity.pdbx_description
1 polymer ?
#
loop_
_entity_poly.entity_id
_entity_poly.type
_entity_poly.pdbx_seq_one_letter_code
_entity_poly.pdbx_strand_id
1 'polypeptide(L)'
;MNASETKHTPGPWAIDPTYLSEVQTPDDKTIASCWHAHAEGRTVSITGVLECSLEESAANARLIAAAPDLLAALEAAEELYRKGLMAASNELIDRVRDLRRAAIAKAVQS
;
A
#
# COMPACT_ATOMS: atom_id res chain seq x y z
N MET A 1 10.16 -6.21 -29.94
CA MET A 1 10.41 -6.71 -28.57
C MET A 1 9.17 -6.36 -27.77
N ASN A 2 8.38 -7.36 -27.35
CA ASN A 2 7.22 -7.11 -26.51
C ASN A 2 7.74 -6.76 -25.11
N ALA A 3 7.33 -5.60 -24.58
CA ALA A 3 7.59 -5.25 -23.20
C ALA A 3 7.03 -6.36 -22.33
N SER A 4 7.90 -7.11 -21.66
CA SER A 4 7.52 -7.94 -20.53
C SER A 4 6.88 -7.00 -19.53
N GLU A 5 5.54 -7.01 -19.41
CA GLU A 5 4.81 -6.32 -18.36
C GLU A 5 5.51 -6.62 -17.03
N THR A 6 6.18 -5.63 -16.46
CA THR A 6 6.67 -5.70 -15.08
C THR A 6 5.42 -5.73 -14.20
N LYS A 7 4.85 -6.91 -14.00
CA LYS A 7 3.72 -7.13 -13.12
C LYS A 7 4.21 -6.86 -11.71
N HIS A 8 3.64 -5.84 -11.06
CA HIS A 8 3.78 -5.67 -9.62
C HIS A 8 3.33 -6.95 -8.92
N THR A 9 3.91 -7.25 -7.76
CA THR A 9 3.45 -8.38 -6.94
C THR A 9 1.96 -8.21 -6.68
N PRO A 10 1.09 -9.16 -7.07
CA PRO A 10 -0.33 -9.02 -6.82
C PRO A 10 -0.61 -8.90 -5.32
N GLY A 11 -1.53 -8.01 -4.95
CA GLY A 11 -2.08 -7.97 -3.60
C GLY A 11 -2.98 -9.19 -3.33
N PRO A 12 -3.58 -9.27 -2.13
CA PRO A 12 -3.52 -8.26 -1.06
C PRO A 12 -2.19 -8.30 -0.30
N TRP A 13 -1.79 -7.16 0.25
CA TRP A 13 -0.69 -7.08 1.21
C TRP A 13 -1.21 -6.59 2.56
N ALA A 14 -0.54 -7.00 3.63
CA ALA A 14 -0.87 -6.64 5.01
C ALA A 14 0.42 -6.30 5.76
N ILE A 15 0.27 -5.61 6.89
CA ILE A 15 1.40 -5.43 7.83
C ILE A 15 1.58 -6.72 8.61
N ASP A 16 2.83 -7.07 8.89
CA ASP A 16 3.12 -8.15 9.83
C ASP A 16 2.66 -7.75 11.25
N PRO A 17 1.78 -8.52 11.89
CA PRO A 17 1.25 -8.17 13.21
C PRO A 17 2.30 -8.23 14.33
N THR A 18 3.41 -8.92 14.10
CA THR A 18 4.59 -9.02 14.97
C THR A 18 5.57 -7.89 14.67
N TYR A 19 5.78 -7.58 13.38
CA TYR A 19 6.74 -6.59 12.92
C TYR A 19 6.06 -5.47 12.13
N LEU A 20 5.65 -4.41 12.81
CA LEU A 20 4.86 -3.31 12.22
C LEU A 20 5.56 -2.56 11.07
N SER A 21 6.87 -2.76 10.90
CA SER A 21 7.66 -2.24 9.79
C SER A 21 7.66 -3.12 8.55
N GLU A 22 7.12 -4.34 8.63
CA GLU A 22 7.11 -5.30 7.54
C GLU A 22 5.76 -5.36 6.85
N VAL A 23 5.81 -5.54 5.54
CA VAL A 23 4.65 -5.76 4.68
C VAL A 23 4.77 -7.16 4.11
N GLN A 24 3.70 -7.93 4.20
CA GLN A 24 3.65 -9.33 3.79
C GLN A 24 2.42 -9.65 2.94
N THR A 25 2.50 -10.76 2.22
CA THR A 25 1.36 -11.43 1.60
C THR A 25 0.54 -12.21 2.65
N PRO A 26 -0.66 -12.72 2.32
CA PRO A 26 -1.45 -13.57 3.22
C PRO A 26 -0.81 -14.93 3.55
N ASP A 27 0.21 -15.35 2.80
CA ASP A 27 1.02 -16.55 3.05
C ASP A 27 2.37 -16.22 3.71
N ASP A 28 2.42 -15.11 4.46
CA ASP A 28 3.54 -14.66 5.30
C ASP A 28 4.87 -14.43 4.54
N LYS A 29 4.79 -14.07 3.25
CA LYS A 29 5.99 -13.68 2.49
C LYS A 29 6.21 -12.18 2.58
N THR A 30 7.37 -11.77 3.08
CA THR A 30 7.78 -10.36 3.13
C THR A 30 7.87 -9.77 1.72
N ILE A 31 7.10 -8.71 1.48
CA ILE A 31 7.07 -7.88 0.28
C ILE A 31 7.99 -6.66 0.43
N ALA A 32 8.01 -6.05 1.61
CA ALA A 32 8.82 -4.89 1.91
C ALA A 32 9.13 -4.81 3.41
N SER A 33 10.24 -4.15 3.74
CA SER A 33 10.60 -3.80 5.11
C SER A 33 10.97 -2.32 5.16
N CYS A 34 10.25 -1.56 5.98
CA CYS A 34 10.52 -0.15 6.24
C CYS A 34 11.55 -0.05 7.37
N TRP A 35 12.80 0.19 7.03
CA TRP A 35 13.89 0.13 8.00
C TRP A 35 13.81 1.24 9.08
N HIS A 36 14.13 0.89 10.33
CA HIS A 36 14.34 1.79 11.46
C HIS A 36 15.43 1.21 12.39
N ALA A 37 16.16 2.05 13.13
CA ALA A 37 17.34 1.62 13.90
C ALA A 37 17.01 0.74 15.13
N HIS A 38 15.76 0.74 15.57
CA HIS A 38 15.28 -0.05 16.71
C HIS A 38 14.60 -1.37 16.31
N ALA A 39 14.73 -1.79 15.05
CA ALA A 39 14.16 -3.05 14.59
C ALA A 39 14.70 -4.20 15.47
N GLU A 40 13.78 -4.87 16.17
CA GLU A 40 14.04 -6.16 16.83
C GLU A 40 15.15 -6.15 17.90
N GLY A 41 15.37 -5.02 18.58
CA GLY A 41 16.38 -4.92 19.65
C GLY A 41 17.83 -5.03 19.14
N ARG A 42 18.04 -4.88 17.83
CA ARG A 42 19.36 -4.84 17.20
C ARG A 42 19.57 -3.48 16.57
N THR A 43 20.54 -2.71 17.07
CA THR A 43 20.98 -1.49 16.41
C THR A 43 21.84 -1.86 15.20
N VAL A 44 21.19 -2.05 14.05
CA VAL A 44 21.87 -2.15 12.76
C VAL A 44 22.08 -0.73 12.27
N SER A 45 23.29 -0.33 11.92
CA SER A 45 23.54 0.94 11.21
C SER A 45 23.74 0.62 9.75
N ILE A 46 22.87 1.15 8.88
CA ILE A 46 23.04 1.04 7.43
C ILE A 46 23.65 2.35 6.93
N THR A 47 24.91 2.29 6.49
CA THR A 47 25.63 3.46 5.97
C THR A 47 24.83 4.13 4.84
N GLY A 48 24.56 5.43 4.98
CA GLY A 48 23.84 6.21 3.97
C GLY A 48 22.32 6.16 4.07
N VAL A 49 21.75 5.50 5.08
CA VAL A 49 20.31 5.53 5.37
C VAL A 49 20.05 6.49 6.54
N LEU A 50 19.12 7.43 6.35
CA LEU A 50 18.65 8.29 7.43
C LEU A 50 17.83 7.45 8.42
N GLU A 51 18.15 7.56 9.70
CA GLU A 51 17.37 6.96 10.77
C GLU A 51 15.94 7.53 10.77
N CYS A 52 14.95 6.64 10.75
CA CYS A 52 13.56 7.00 10.99
C CYS A 52 13.05 6.28 12.24
N SER A 53 12.05 6.86 12.89
CA SER A 53 11.40 6.29 14.06
C SER A 53 10.60 5.03 13.70
N LEU A 54 10.29 4.20 14.71
CA LEU A 54 9.36 3.06 14.53
C LEU A 54 7.99 3.54 14.02
N GLU A 55 7.52 4.70 14.47
CA GLU A 55 6.25 5.27 14.04
C GLU A 55 6.25 5.64 12.55
N GLU A 56 7.31 6.31 12.09
CA GLU A 56 7.49 6.65 10.66
C GLU A 56 7.63 5.39 9.81
N SER A 57 8.41 4.41 10.27
CA SER A 57 8.55 3.12 9.62
C SER A 57 7.20 2.38 9.49
N ALA A 58 6.42 2.31 10.57
CA ALA A 58 5.10 1.70 10.56
C ALA A 58 4.12 2.46 9.67
N ALA A 59 4.19 3.79 9.62
CA ALA A 59 3.40 4.60 8.69
C ALA A 59 3.75 4.33 7.23
N ASN A 60 5.04 4.19 6.92
CA ASN A 60 5.50 3.82 5.57
C ASN A 60 5.04 2.39 5.20
N ALA A 61 5.08 1.44 6.14
CA ALA A 61 4.60 0.09 5.92
C ALA A 61 3.08 0.07 5.63
N ARG A 62 2.27 0.85 6.36
CA ARG A 62 0.84 1.05 6.05
C ARG A 62 0.62 1.58 4.63
N LEU A 63 1.39 2.59 4.24
CA LEU A 63 1.28 3.18 2.90
C LEU A 63 1.62 2.17 1.80
N ILE A 64 2.68 1.38 1.97
CA ILE A 64 3.06 0.32 1.02
C ILE A 64 1.99 -0.77 0.98
N ALA A 65 1.52 -1.25 2.12
CA ALA A 65 0.50 -2.30 2.21
C ALA A 65 -0.83 -1.89 1.54
N ALA A 66 -1.13 -0.58 1.50
CA ALA A 66 -2.31 -0.03 0.83
C ALA A 66 -2.14 0.15 -0.70
N ALA A 67 -0.94 -0.08 -1.26
CA ALA A 67 -0.70 0.18 -2.69
C ALA A 67 -1.63 -0.60 -3.65
N PRO A 68 -1.97 -1.88 -3.41
CA PRO A 68 -2.94 -2.58 -4.24
C PRO A 68 -4.34 -1.95 -4.20
N ASP A 69 -4.79 -1.53 -3.01
CA ASP A 69 -6.07 -0.85 -2.81
C ASP A 69 -6.09 0.54 -3.48
N LEU A 70 -4.97 1.28 -3.39
CA LEU A 70 -4.77 2.57 -4.06
C LEU A 70 -4.83 2.42 -5.59
N LEU A 71 -4.17 1.40 -6.14
CA LEU A 71 -4.20 1.12 -7.58
C LEU A 71 -5.64 0.83 -8.04
N ALA A 72 -6.36 -0.05 -7.34
CA ALA A 72 -7.75 -0.36 -7.65
C ALA A 72 -8.67 0.88 -7.59
N ALA A 73 -8.45 1.77 -6.61
CA ALA A 73 -9.18 3.02 -6.50
C ALA A 73 -8.88 3.98 -7.68
N LEU A 74 -7.63 4.05 -8.12
CA LEU A 74 -7.21 4.88 -9.25
C LEU A 74 -7.77 4.36 -10.57
N GLU A 75 -7.72 3.04 -10.82
CA GLU A 75 -8.30 2.42 -12.01
C GLU A 75 -9.82 2.67 -12.10
N ALA A 76 -10.54 2.53 -10.98
CA ALA A 76 -11.96 2.82 -10.92
C ALA A 76 -12.25 4.32 -11.15
N ALA A 77 -11.40 5.21 -10.63
CA ALA A 77 -11.53 6.65 -10.86
C ALA A 77 -11.27 7.01 -12.33
N GLU A 78 -10.28 6.39 -12.97
CA GLU A 78 -10.02 6.54 -14.40
C GLU A 78 -11.23 6.09 -15.24
N GLU A 79 -11.85 4.96 -14.90
CA GLU A 79 -13.09 4.51 -15.54
C GLU A 79 -14.21 5.54 -15.41
N LEU A 80 -14.38 6.11 -14.22
CA LEU A 80 -15.36 7.15 -13.95
C LEU A 80 -15.09 8.42 -14.79
N TYR A 81 -13.84 8.87 -14.86
CA TYR A 81 -13.46 10.02 -15.69
C TYR A 81 -13.72 9.77 -17.18
N ARG A 82 -13.40 8.57 -17.67
CA ARG A 82 -13.60 8.19 -19.07
C ARG A 82 -15.08 8.16 -19.46
N LYS A 83 -15.96 7.70 -18.57
CA LYS A 83 -17.41 7.70 -18.79
C LYS A 83 -18.01 9.11 -18.66
N GLY A 84 -17.40 9.96 -17.82
CA GLY A 84 -17.92 11.26 -17.46
C GLY A 84 -19.00 11.17 -16.38
N LEU A 85 -19.02 12.14 -15.46
CA LEU A 85 -19.87 12.12 -14.26
C LEU A 85 -21.38 12.03 -14.57
N MET A 86 -21.83 12.57 -15.70
CA MET A 86 -23.25 12.58 -16.10
C MET A 86 -23.71 11.25 -16.72
N ALA A 87 -22.80 10.41 -17.19
CA ALA A 87 -23.11 9.13 -17.83
C ALA A 87 -22.69 7.91 -16.99
N ALA A 88 -22.03 8.15 -15.85
CA ALA A 88 -21.66 7.10 -14.92
C ALA A 88 -22.87 6.61 -14.12
N SER A 89 -22.92 5.30 -13.85
CA SER A 89 -23.91 4.74 -12.93
C SER A 89 -23.59 5.16 -11.49
N ASN A 90 -24.63 5.26 -10.65
CA ASN A 90 -24.46 5.47 -9.21
C ASN A 90 -23.58 4.38 -8.58
N GLU A 91 -23.70 3.14 -9.05
CA GLU A 91 -22.86 2.02 -8.62
C GLU A 91 -21.36 2.27 -8.86
N LEU A 92 -20.98 2.83 -10.01
CA LEU A 92 -19.57 3.17 -10.27
C LEU A 92 -19.09 4.30 -9.35
N ILE A 93 -19.94 5.31 -9.12
CA ILE A 93 -19.62 6.43 -8.22
C ILE A 93 -19.41 5.93 -6.78
N ASP A 94 -20.30 5.05 -6.30
CA ASP A 94 -20.20 4.47 -4.96
C ASP A 94 -18.99 3.55 -4.85
N ARG A 95 -18.71 2.72 -5.87
CA ARG A 95 -17.51 1.87 -5.92
C ARG A 95 -16.21 2.69 -5.81
N VAL A 96 -16.08 3.79 -6.58
CA VAL A 96 -14.91 4.68 -6.49
C VAL A 96 -14.78 5.28 -5.10
N ARG A 97 -15.91 5.71 -4.50
CA ARG A 97 -15.93 6.26 -3.14
C ARG A 97 -15.44 5.23 -2.12
N ASP A 98 -15.91 3.99 -2.21
CA ASP A 98 -15.61 2.93 -1.26
C ASP A 98 -14.17 2.46 -1.37
N LEU A 99 -13.67 2.21 -2.59
CA LEU A 99 -12.28 1.84 -2.84
C LEU A 99 -11.31 2.91 -2.33
N ARG A 100 -11.59 4.19 -2.62
CA ARG A 100 -10.78 5.31 -2.14
C ARG A 100 -10.76 5.38 -0.62
N ARG A 101 -11.91 5.19 0.04
CA ARG A 101 -12.01 5.20 1.50
C ARG A 101 -11.24 4.03 2.12
N ALA A 102 -11.39 2.83 1.58
CA ALA A 102 -10.67 1.65 2.06
C ALA A 102 -9.16 1.82 1.94
N ALA A 103 -8.68 2.29 0.78
CA ALA A 103 -7.26 2.52 0.54
C ALA A 103 -6.67 3.59 1.49
N ILE A 104 -7.39 4.71 1.69
CA ILE A 104 -6.97 5.75 2.64
C ILE A 104 -6.97 5.18 4.06
N ALA A 105 -8.03 4.52 4.50
CA ALA A 105 -8.13 3.95 5.83
C ALA A 105 -6.95 3.03 6.13
N LYS A 106 -6.63 2.12 5.20
CA LYS A 106 -5.49 1.21 5.32
C LYS A 106 -4.14 1.92 5.37
N ALA A 107 -3.98 3.01 4.62
CA ALA A 107 -2.73 3.77 4.58
C ALA A 107 -2.48 4.63 5.83
N VAL A 108 -3.54 5.12 6.49
CA VAL A 108 -3.41 6.18 7.52
C VAL A 108 -3.91 5.79 8.91
N GLN A 109 -4.77 4.77 9.02
CA GLN A 109 -5.35 4.36 10.30
C GLN A 109 -4.52 3.22 10.91
N SER A 110 -4.24 3.36 12.21
CA SER A 110 -3.54 2.41 13.07
C SER A 110 -4.49 1.44 13.73
#